data_AF-A0A1G9IYG6-F1
#
_entry.id   AF-A0A1G9IYG6-F1
#
_cell.length_a   1.000
_cell.length_b   1.000
_cell.length_c   1.000
_cell.angle_alpha   90.00
_cell.angle_beta   90.00
_cell.angle_gamma   90.00
#
_symmetry.space_group_name_H-M   'P 1'
#
loop_
_entity.id
_entity.type
_entity.pdbx_description
1 polymer ?
#
loop_
_entity_poly.entity_id
_entity_poly.type
_entity_poly.pdbx_seq_one_letter_code
_entity_poly.pdbx_strand_id
1 'polypeptide(L)'
;MTRDKKFVWCPLHQQKKPLGGCPRCDQFPCAIISPQHLQTLAQFVTLHRAVRALSKRRIKTMYFLKDRQGVLSPYEGKLEDLAPAHAAEIEEAFEVSAYFVQELTWVPAGKKSKPPSKAAARVQPCIVELTSGTLSLEEINPGELREDAAKIYPIDKHLLRKFVPIKVSLGKSVPEKKSGAARKAATGAS
;
A
#
# COMPACT_ATOMS: atom_id res chain seq x y z
N MET A 1 -14.18 -6.01 -49.10
CA MET A 1 -12.77 -6.10 -48.67
C MET A 1 -12.56 -7.39 -47.90
N THR A 2 -11.79 -8.32 -48.45
CA THR A 2 -11.32 -9.50 -47.72
C THR A 2 -10.42 -9.04 -46.57
N ARG A 3 -10.83 -9.26 -45.32
CA ARG A 3 -9.92 -9.11 -44.18
C ARG A 3 -8.85 -10.18 -44.32
N ASP A 4 -7.64 -9.79 -44.70
CA ASP A 4 -6.49 -10.69 -44.67
C ASP A 4 -6.36 -11.28 -43.28
N LYS A 5 -6.65 -12.58 -43.18
CA LYS A 5 -6.52 -13.31 -41.92
C LYS A 5 -5.03 -13.45 -41.63
N LYS A 6 -4.45 -12.46 -40.94
CA LYS A 6 -3.07 -12.53 -40.49
C LYS A 6 -2.93 -13.67 -39.48
N PHE A 7 -1.92 -14.50 -39.66
CA PHE A 7 -1.65 -15.64 -38.79
C PHE A 7 -0.37 -15.42 -37.99
N VAL A 8 -0.36 -15.90 -36.75
CA VAL A 8 0.79 -15.88 -35.84
C VAL A 8 1.14 -17.31 -35.48
N TRP A 9 2.44 -17.64 -35.40
CA TRP A 9 2.88 -18.92 -34.88
C TRP A 9 2.58 -19.04 -33.38
N CYS A 10 1.81 -20.04 -32.98
CA CYS A 10 1.50 -20.30 -31.58
C CYS A 10 2.49 -21.37 -31.04
N PRO A 11 3.43 -21.02 -30.13
CA PRO A 11 4.41 -21.99 -29.62
C PRO A 11 3.74 -23.12 -28.83
N LEU A 12 2.67 -22.82 -28.08
CA LEU A 12 1.91 -23.80 -27.28
C LEU A 12 1.22 -24.88 -28.13
N HIS A 13 0.76 -24.54 -29.34
CA HIS A 13 0.02 -25.45 -30.23
C HIS A 13 0.82 -25.83 -31.49
N GLN A 14 2.09 -25.41 -31.58
CA GLN A 14 3.03 -25.60 -32.68
C GLN A 14 2.39 -25.42 -34.08
N GLN A 15 1.61 -24.35 -34.28
CA GLN A 15 0.92 -24.08 -35.54
C GLN A 15 0.58 -22.60 -35.73
N LYS A 16 0.33 -22.21 -36.98
CA LYS A 16 -0.21 -20.88 -37.34
C LYS A 16 -1.68 -20.77 -36.88
N LYS A 17 -2.00 -19.75 -36.06
CA LYS A 17 -3.37 -19.42 -35.63
C LYS A 17 -3.74 -17.99 -36.09
N PRO A 18 -5.02 -17.69 -36.40
CA PRO A 18 -5.43 -16.33 -36.72
C PRO A 18 -5.13 -15.37 -35.56
N LEU A 19 -4.63 -14.17 -35.87
CA LEU A 19 -4.40 -13.10 -34.90
C LEU A 19 -5.70 -12.81 -34.12
N GLY A 20 -5.64 -12.87 -32.79
CA GLY A 20 -6.82 -12.76 -31.91
C GLY A 20 -7.81 -13.93 -31.95
N GLY A 21 -7.71 -14.84 -32.91
CA GLY A 21 -8.67 -15.92 -33.16
C GLY A 21 -8.42 -17.24 -32.42
N CYS A 22 -7.49 -17.29 -31.44
CA CYS A 22 -7.27 -18.51 -30.67
C CYS A 22 -8.42 -18.73 -29.65
N PRO A 23 -9.20 -19.83 -29.73
CA PRO A 23 -10.34 -20.08 -28.84
C PRO A 23 -9.93 -20.66 -27.48
N ARG A 24 -8.67 -21.06 -27.31
CA ARG A 24 -8.08 -21.49 -26.02
C ARG A 24 -7.25 -20.38 -25.34
N CYS A 25 -7.09 -19.22 -25.99
CA CYS A 25 -6.26 -18.13 -25.46
C CYS A 25 -7.06 -16.83 -25.49
N ASP A 26 -7.88 -16.62 -24.47
CA ASP A 26 -8.48 -15.30 -24.17
C ASP A 26 -7.40 -14.30 -23.73
N GLN A 27 -6.34 -14.82 -23.13
CA GLN A 27 -5.11 -14.12 -22.76
C GLN A 27 -4.03 -14.17 -23.86
N PHE A 28 -4.38 -14.27 -25.16
CA PHE A 28 -3.39 -14.09 -26.24
C PHE A 28 -2.86 -12.64 -26.21
N PRO A 29 -1.60 -12.31 -26.54
CA PRO A 29 -0.44 -13.17 -26.81
C PRO A 29 -0.15 -14.20 -25.71
N CYS A 30 0.12 -15.44 -26.13
CA CYS A 30 0.49 -16.52 -25.20
C CYS A 30 1.70 -16.09 -24.35
N ALA A 31 1.75 -16.52 -23.08
CA ALA A 31 2.78 -16.13 -22.10
C ALA A 31 4.24 -16.46 -22.46
N ILE A 32 4.49 -17.10 -23.61
CA ILE A 32 5.80 -17.52 -24.13
C ILE A 32 6.13 -16.75 -25.42
N ILE A 33 5.90 -15.42 -25.40
CA ILE A 33 6.15 -14.52 -26.53
C ILE A 33 7.13 -13.45 -26.07
N SER A 34 8.24 -13.30 -26.80
CA SER A 34 9.32 -12.36 -26.47
C SER A 34 8.88 -10.90 -26.61
N PRO A 35 9.55 -9.94 -25.95
CA PRO A 35 9.26 -8.51 -26.11
C PRO A 35 9.32 -8.03 -27.56
N GLN A 36 10.24 -8.56 -28.36
CA GLN A 36 10.35 -8.26 -29.79
C GLN A 36 9.08 -8.71 -30.55
N HIS A 37 8.62 -9.94 -30.32
CA HIS A 37 7.38 -10.43 -30.93
C HIS A 37 6.15 -9.64 -30.45
N LEU A 38 6.11 -9.16 -29.20
CA LEU A 38 5.04 -8.28 -28.72
C LEU A 38 5.02 -6.94 -29.49
N GLN A 39 6.18 -6.33 -29.74
CA GLN A 39 6.29 -5.11 -30.56
C GLN A 39 5.78 -5.35 -31.99
N THR A 40 6.17 -6.46 -32.63
CA THR A 40 5.65 -6.84 -33.96
C THR A 40 4.13 -7.04 -33.95
N LEU A 41 3.56 -7.64 -32.89
CA LEU A 41 2.11 -7.81 -32.77
C LEU A 41 1.37 -6.48 -32.58
N ALA A 42 1.94 -5.55 -31.81
CA ALA A 42 1.36 -4.23 -31.56
C ALA A 42 1.19 -3.37 -32.84
N GLN A 43 1.99 -3.62 -33.88
CA GLN A 43 1.84 -2.99 -35.21
C GLN A 43 0.56 -3.44 -35.95
N PHE A 44 -0.07 -4.54 -35.54
CA PHE A 44 -1.20 -5.14 -36.25
C PHE A 44 -2.49 -5.23 -35.42
N VAL A 45 -2.40 -5.09 -34.10
CA VAL A 45 -3.55 -5.08 -33.20
C VAL A 45 -3.27 -4.25 -31.96
N THR A 46 -4.23 -3.44 -31.53
CA THR A 46 -4.16 -2.71 -30.26
C THR A 46 -4.08 -3.71 -29.10
N LEU A 47 -3.02 -3.63 -28.31
CA LEU A 47 -2.83 -4.44 -27.10
C LEU A 47 -3.04 -3.58 -25.85
N HIS A 48 -3.65 -4.14 -24.82
CA HIS A 48 -3.73 -3.59 -23.46
C HIS A 48 -3.14 -4.60 -22.46
N ARG A 49 -2.76 -4.18 -21.25
CA ARG A 49 -2.41 -5.14 -20.20
C ARG A 49 -3.67 -5.65 -19.51
N ALA A 50 -3.59 -6.86 -18.99
CA ALA A 50 -4.58 -7.46 -18.11
C ALA A 50 -3.89 -8.30 -17.03
N VAL A 51 -4.54 -8.43 -15.87
CA VAL A 51 -4.08 -9.31 -14.79
C VAL A 51 -4.23 -10.77 -15.22
N ARG A 52 -3.11 -11.44 -15.46
CA ARG A 52 -3.03 -12.88 -15.76
C ARG A 52 -3.25 -13.71 -14.50
N ALA A 53 -2.57 -13.32 -13.43
CA ALA A 53 -2.67 -13.93 -12.11
C ALA A 53 -2.54 -12.87 -11.01
N LEU A 54 -3.21 -13.12 -9.89
CA LEU A 54 -3.19 -12.28 -8.69
C LEU A 54 -2.72 -13.15 -7.52
N SER A 55 -1.50 -12.91 -7.05
CA SER A 55 -0.85 -13.73 -6.04
C SER A 55 -0.85 -13.02 -4.68
N LYS A 56 -1.68 -13.49 -3.73
CA LYS A 56 -1.63 -13.06 -2.33
C LYS A 56 -0.50 -13.80 -1.61
N ARG A 57 0.49 -13.08 -1.09
CA ARG A 57 1.56 -13.61 -0.23
C ARG A 57 1.36 -13.13 1.19
N ARG A 58 1.43 -14.04 2.16
CA ARG A 58 1.46 -13.70 3.59
C ARG A 58 2.87 -13.26 3.99
N ILE A 59 2.95 -12.35 4.94
CA ILE A 59 4.20 -11.89 5.56
C ILE A 59 4.08 -12.00 7.08
N LYS A 60 5.20 -11.85 7.79
CA LYS A 60 5.13 -11.50 9.22
C LYS A 60 4.49 -10.11 9.33
N THR A 61 3.75 -9.86 10.40
CA THR A 61 3.18 -8.54 10.67
C THR A 61 4.28 -7.48 10.61
N MET A 62 4.10 -6.50 9.73
CA MET A 62 4.95 -5.34 9.61
C MET A 62 4.10 -4.08 9.67
N TYR A 63 4.74 -2.94 9.88
CA TYR A 63 4.07 -1.64 9.88
C TYR A 63 4.59 -0.78 8.73
N PHE A 64 3.71 0.04 8.16
CA PHE A 64 4.12 1.25 7.44
C PHE A 64 3.90 2.44 8.34
N LEU A 65 4.95 3.22 8.58
CA LEU A 65 4.92 4.40 9.43
C LEU A 65 4.79 5.64 8.55
N LYS A 66 3.91 6.56 8.92
CA LYS A 66 3.75 7.85 8.25
C LYS A 66 4.17 8.97 9.19
N ASP A 67 5.14 9.75 8.74
CA ASP A 67 5.61 10.92 9.47
C ASP A 67 4.70 12.15 9.27
N ARG A 68 5.01 13.24 9.97
CA ARG A 68 4.33 14.55 9.83
C ARG A 68 4.47 15.21 8.46
N GLN A 69 5.36 14.70 7.61
CA GLN A 69 5.57 15.18 6.23
C GLN A 69 4.72 14.36 5.24
N GLY A 70 4.03 13.32 5.72
CA GLY A 70 3.25 12.39 4.91
C GLY A 70 4.06 11.28 4.25
N VAL A 71 5.35 11.16 4.57
CA VAL A 71 6.25 10.15 4.00
C VAL A 71 5.99 8.81 4.65
N LEU A 72 5.78 7.79 3.82
CA LEU A 72 5.60 6.40 4.24
C LEU A 72 6.95 5.67 4.26
N SER A 73 7.25 4.98 5.37
CA SER A 73 8.41 4.12 5.51
C SER A 73 8.03 2.73 6.05
N PRO A 74 8.65 1.64 5.56
CA PRO A 74 8.42 0.30 6.10
C PRO A 74 9.17 0.11 7.43
N TYR A 75 8.54 -0.58 8.37
CA TYR A 75 9.10 -0.90 9.68
C TYR A 75 8.81 -2.36 10.07
N GLU A 76 9.88 -3.12 10.29
CA GLU A 76 9.84 -4.50 10.80
C GLU A 76 10.22 -4.51 12.29
N GLY A 77 9.26 -4.80 13.16
CA GLY A 77 9.45 -4.77 14.62
C GLY A 77 8.14 -4.56 15.36
N LYS A 78 8.20 -4.36 16.69
CA LYS A 78 7.05 -3.88 17.46
C LYS A 78 7.07 -2.37 17.53
N LEU A 79 5.91 -1.73 17.51
CA LEU A 79 5.83 -0.28 17.69
C LEU A 79 6.35 0.21 19.06
N GLU A 80 6.35 -0.68 20.06
CA GLU A 80 6.94 -0.46 21.39
C GLU A 80 8.46 -0.27 21.36
N ASP A 81 9.15 -0.86 20.37
CA ASP A 81 10.61 -0.87 20.24
C ASP A 81 11.12 0.34 19.41
N LEU A 82 10.25 1.25 18.96
CA LEU A 82 10.69 2.44 18.24
C LEU A 82 11.52 3.38 19.13
N ALA A 83 12.67 3.83 18.61
CA ALA A 83 13.48 4.85 19.25
C ALA A 83 12.64 6.13 19.52
N PRO A 84 12.69 6.73 20.73
CA PRO A 84 11.83 7.85 21.10
C PRO A 84 11.86 9.05 20.16
N ALA A 85 13.01 9.33 19.53
CA ALA A 85 13.15 10.38 18.52
C ALA A 85 12.29 10.08 17.27
N HIS A 86 12.43 8.88 16.70
CA HIS A 86 11.66 8.47 15.53
C HIS A 86 10.16 8.35 15.87
N ALA A 87 9.82 7.76 17.03
CA ALA A 87 8.45 7.73 17.54
C ALA A 87 7.83 9.14 17.73
N ALA A 88 8.65 10.18 17.94
CA ALA A 88 8.19 11.55 18.05
C ALA A 88 7.74 12.15 16.70
N GLU A 89 8.24 11.63 15.59
CA GLU A 89 8.00 12.12 14.22
C GLU A 89 6.83 11.40 13.53
N ILE A 90 6.47 10.20 13.98
CA ILE A 90 5.33 9.44 13.45
C ILE A 90 3.98 10.01 13.93
N GLU A 91 3.03 10.10 13.00
CA GLU A 91 1.61 10.43 13.24
C GLU A 91 0.71 9.19 13.13
N GLU A 92 0.92 8.37 12.09
CA GLU A 92 0.08 7.22 11.75
C GLU A 92 0.93 5.97 11.54
N ALA A 93 0.43 4.80 11.94
CA ALA A 93 1.04 3.50 11.66
C ALA A 93 0.00 2.52 11.10
N PHE A 94 0.35 1.84 10.01
CA PHE A 94 -0.52 0.92 9.29
C PHE A 94 0.00 -0.51 9.43
N GLU A 95 -0.74 -1.35 10.14
CA GLU A 95 -0.44 -2.77 10.32
C GLU A 95 -0.83 -3.56 9.07
N VAL A 96 0.06 -4.38 8.54
CA VAL A 96 -0.20 -5.26 7.38
C VAL A 96 0.36 -6.68 7.60
N SER A 97 -0.37 -7.69 7.13
CA SER A 97 -0.02 -9.12 7.24
C SER A 97 0.11 -9.85 5.89
N ALA A 98 -0.17 -9.17 4.78
CA ALA A 98 -0.07 -9.73 3.44
C ALA A 98 0.18 -8.65 2.38
N TYR A 99 0.67 -9.08 1.21
CA TYR A 99 0.67 -8.26 0.00
C TYR A 99 0.14 -9.05 -1.20
N PHE A 100 -0.30 -8.33 -2.22
CA PHE A 100 -0.67 -8.84 -3.52
C PHE A 100 0.37 -8.44 -4.56
N VAL A 101 0.67 -9.36 -5.49
CA VAL A 101 1.44 -9.10 -6.71
C VAL A 101 0.58 -9.45 -7.91
N GLN A 102 0.58 -8.57 -8.92
CA GLN A 102 -0.14 -8.76 -10.17
C GLN A 102 0.82 -9.22 -11.25
N GLU A 103 0.61 -10.43 -11.78
CA GLU A 103 1.28 -10.87 -13.00
C GLU A 103 0.48 -10.35 -14.18
N LEU A 104 1.08 -9.43 -14.95
CA LEU A 104 0.42 -8.80 -16.09
C LEU A 104 0.76 -9.53 -17.39
N THR A 105 -0.21 -9.60 -18.30
CA THR A 105 -0.03 -10.08 -19.67
C THR A 105 -0.66 -9.11 -20.66
N TRP A 106 -0.17 -9.08 -21.89
CA TRP A 106 -0.78 -8.32 -22.97
C TRP A 106 -1.97 -9.07 -23.57
N VAL A 107 -2.98 -8.32 -24.02
CA VAL A 107 -4.22 -8.82 -24.65
C VAL A 107 -4.76 -7.89 -25.74
N PRO A 108 -5.26 -8.40 -26.89
CA PRO A 108 -6.00 -7.62 -27.87
C PRO A 108 -7.18 -6.87 -27.29
N ALA A 109 -7.31 -5.60 -27.65
CA ALA A 109 -8.53 -4.83 -27.43
C ALA A 109 -9.76 -5.58 -27.99
N GLY A 110 -10.86 -5.56 -27.24
CA GLY A 110 -12.11 -6.25 -27.60
C GLY A 110 -12.20 -7.72 -27.17
N LYS A 111 -11.11 -8.37 -26.73
CA LYS A 111 -11.23 -9.62 -25.96
C LYS A 111 -11.53 -9.29 -24.49
N LYS A 112 -12.51 -9.98 -23.90
CA LYS A 112 -12.73 -9.94 -22.46
C LYS A 112 -11.60 -10.69 -21.75
N SER A 113 -10.66 -9.97 -21.14
CA SER A 113 -9.84 -10.56 -20.08
C SER A 113 -10.76 -10.87 -18.90
N LYS A 114 -11.03 -12.15 -18.64
CA LYS A 114 -11.77 -12.54 -17.43
C LYS A 114 -10.84 -12.25 -16.23
N PRO A 115 -11.21 -11.33 -15.31
CA PRO A 115 -10.37 -11.05 -14.15
C PRO A 115 -10.19 -12.33 -13.34
N PRO A 116 -9.02 -12.58 -12.73
CA PRO A 116 -8.80 -13.76 -11.91
C PRO A 116 -9.82 -13.78 -10.77
N SER A 117 -10.66 -14.82 -10.72
CA SER A 117 -11.91 -14.84 -9.95
C SER A 117 -11.73 -15.07 -8.45
N LYS A 118 -10.70 -14.47 -7.85
CA LYS A 118 -10.30 -14.57 -6.43
C LYS A 118 -9.80 -13.24 -5.84
N ALA A 119 -10.04 -12.12 -6.53
CA ALA A 119 -9.80 -10.77 -6.00
C ALA A 119 -10.59 -10.51 -4.70
N ALA A 120 -9.99 -9.76 -3.78
CA ALA A 120 -10.71 -9.23 -2.62
C ALA A 120 -11.73 -8.19 -3.11
N ALA A 121 -13.01 -8.57 -3.20
CA ALA A 121 -14.03 -7.84 -3.96
C ALA A 121 -14.51 -6.51 -3.33
N ARG A 122 -13.66 -5.82 -2.56
CA ARG A 122 -13.99 -4.58 -1.86
C ARG A 122 -12.82 -3.60 -1.93
N VAL A 123 -13.14 -2.35 -2.27
CA VAL A 123 -12.26 -1.21 -2.08
C VAL A 123 -11.96 -1.08 -0.59
N GLN A 124 -10.69 -0.88 -0.25
CA GLN A 124 -10.20 -0.75 1.13
C GLN A 124 -8.89 0.07 1.14
N PRO A 125 -8.53 0.71 2.26
CA PRO A 125 -7.24 1.38 2.38
C PRO A 125 -6.09 0.38 2.22
N CYS A 126 -5.16 0.70 1.31
CA CYS A 126 -3.98 -0.09 1.01
C CYS A 126 -2.74 0.81 0.95
N ILE A 127 -1.59 0.28 1.35
CA ILE A 127 -0.30 0.83 0.95
C ILE A 127 0.04 0.23 -0.42
N VAL A 128 0.38 1.09 -1.38
CA VAL A 128 0.81 0.69 -2.72
C VAL A 128 2.29 1.00 -2.86
N GLU A 129 3.07 -0.03 -3.16
CA GLU A 129 4.47 0.10 -3.56
C GLU A 129 4.52 0.15 -5.07
N LEU A 130 4.84 1.32 -5.61
CA LEU A 130 4.98 1.55 -7.03
C LEU A 130 6.24 0.89 -7.58
N THR A 131 6.27 0.62 -8.87
CA THR A 131 7.44 0.11 -9.60
C THR A 131 8.65 1.04 -9.58
N SER A 132 8.47 2.31 -9.20
CA SER A 132 9.55 3.27 -8.87
C SER A 132 10.20 3.03 -7.50
N GLY A 133 9.62 2.19 -6.65
CA GLY A 133 9.98 2.05 -5.23
C GLY A 133 9.29 3.06 -4.30
N THR A 134 8.45 3.95 -4.83
CA THR A 134 7.68 4.92 -4.03
C THR A 134 6.51 4.24 -3.32
N LEU A 135 6.18 4.68 -2.11
CA LEU A 135 5.02 4.21 -1.34
C LEU A 135 3.90 5.25 -1.33
N SER A 136 2.66 4.85 -1.61
CA SER A 136 1.45 5.67 -1.49
C SER A 136 0.40 4.98 -0.60
N LEU A 137 -0.48 5.77 0.03
CA LEU A 137 -1.67 5.30 0.73
C LEU A 137 -2.88 5.61 -0.16
N GLU A 138 -3.63 4.57 -0.56
CA GLU A 138 -4.74 4.69 -1.51
C GLU A 138 -5.93 3.80 -1.11
N GLU A 139 -7.16 4.26 -1.35
CA GLU A 139 -8.36 3.42 -1.23
C GLU A 139 -8.62 2.69 -2.56
N ILE A 140 -8.25 1.41 -2.63
CA ILE A 140 -8.32 0.61 -3.85
C ILE A 140 -8.81 -0.82 -3.60
N ASN A 141 -9.21 -1.50 -4.67
CA ASN A 141 -9.40 -2.94 -4.69
C ASN A 141 -8.06 -3.62 -5.07
N PRO A 142 -7.42 -4.43 -4.19
CA PRO A 142 -6.13 -5.08 -4.50
C PRO A 142 -6.14 -6.03 -5.70
N GLY A 143 -7.33 -6.43 -6.18
CA GLY A 143 -7.48 -7.29 -7.35
C GLY A 143 -7.87 -6.59 -8.65
N GLU A 144 -8.02 -5.26 -8.66
CA GLU A 144 -8.17 -4.48 -9.89
C GLU A 144 -6.82 -4.15 -10.52
N LEU A 145 -6.76 -4.06 -11.85
CA LEU A 145 -5.52 -3.85 -12.60
C LEU A 145 -4.81 -2.57 -12.16
N ARG A 146 -3.58 -2.69 -11.67
CA ARG A 146 -2.66 -1.58 -11.42
C ARG A 146 -1.34 -1.86 -12.14
N GLU A 147 -1.10 -1.14 -13.24
CA GLU A 147 0.11 -1.32 -14.06
C GLU A 147 1.37 -0.70 -13.44
N ASP A 148 1.17 0.26 -12.54
CA ASP A 148 2.15 1.05 -11.81
C ASP A 148 2.62 0.38 -10.50
N ALA A 149 1.79 -0.49 -9.91
CA ALA A 149 2.05 -1.15 -8.63
C ALA A 149 2.97 -2.38 -8.76
N ALA A 150 4.05 -2.40 -7.98
CA ALA A 150 4.87 -3.58 -7.74
C ALA A 150 4.24 -4.50 -6.68
N LYS A 151 3.76 -3.94 -5.57
CA LYS A 151 3.05 -4.66 -4.49
C LYS A 151 1.91 -3.83 -3.92
N ILE A 152 0.83 -4.49 -3.50
CA ILE A 152 -0.32 -3.85 -2.82
C ILE A 152 -0.50 -4.51 -1.46
N TYR A 153 -0.40 -3.75 -0.38
CA TYR A 153 -0.54 -4.20 1.01
C TYR A 153 -1.88 -3.70 1.58
N PRO A 154 -2.90 -4.55 1.74
CA PRO A 154 -4.15 -4.17 2.41
C PRO A 154 -3.87 -3.87 3.89
N ILE A 155 -4.49 -2.82 4.41
CA ILE A 155 -4.29 -2.40 5.80
C ILE A 155 -5.21 -3.21 6.71
N ASP A 156 -4.62 -3.96 7.65
CA ASP A 156 -5.35 -4.74 8.64
C ASP A 156 -5.77 -3.86 9.83
N LYS A 157 -4.91 -2.93 10.27
CA LYS A 157 -5.23 -1.91 11.28
C LYS A 157 -4.60 -0.56 10.97
N HIS A 158 -5.33 0.53 11.22
CA HIS A 158 -4.81 1.89 11.22
C HIS A 158 -4.70 2.38 12.67
N LEU A 159 -3.48 2.72 13.10
CA LEU A 159 -3.14 3.18 14.44
C LEU A 159 -2.77 4.67 14.39
N LEU A 160 -3.58 5.50 15.02
CA LEU A 160 -3.38 6.95 15.11
C LEU A 160 -2.72 7.32 16.43
N ARG A 161 -1.68 8.15 16.38
CA ARG A 161 -1.03 8.66 17.59
C ARG A 161 -1.91 9.71 18.29
N LYS A 162 -2.52 9.32 19.41
CA LYS A 162 -3.30 10.24 20.25
C LYS A 162 -2.39 11.02 21.21
N PHE A 163 -2.37 12.33 21.07
CA PHE A 163 -1.88 13.21 22.14
C PHE A 163 -2.89 13.18 23.30
N VAL A 164 -2.51 12.53 24.40
CA VAL A 164 -3.25 12.62 25.67
C VAL A 164 -2.64 13.79 26.46
N PRO A 165 -3.35 14.93 26.63
CA PRO A 165 -2.85 16.01 27.47
C PRO A 165 -2.88 15.56 28.92
N ILE A 166 -1.70 15.23 29.47
CA ILE A 166 -1.56 14.98 30.91
C ILE A 166 -1.83 16.30 31.64
N LYS A 167 -2.94 16.36 32.38
CA LYS A 167 -3.19 17.45 33.33
C LYS A 167 -2.19 17.32 34.49
N VAL A 168 -0.99 17.85 34.30
CA VAL A 168 -0.01 17.98 35.37
C VAL A 168 -0.53 19.02 36.35
N SER A 169 -1.07 18.56 37.48
CA SER A 169 -1.34 19.39 38.64
C SER A 169 -0.01 19.90 39.18
N LEU A 170 0.46 21.06 38.71
CA LEU A 170 1.60 21.73 39.32
C LEU A 170 1.27 21.93 40.80
N GLY A 171 2.06 21.27 41.67
CA GLY A 171 1.77 21.19 43.09
C GLY A 171 1.65 22.58 43.69
N LYS A 172 0.65 22.78 44.55
CA LYS A 172 0.50 24.01 45.32
C LYS A 172 1.83 24.30 46.02
N SER A 173 2.41 25.47 45.73
CA SER A 173 3.59 25.95 46.44
C SER A 173 3.32 25.93 47.94
N VAL A 174 4.26 25.34 48.70
CA VAL A 174 4.19 25.34 50.17
C VAL A 174 4.18 26.81 50.63
N PRO A 175 3.22 27.23 51.47
CA PRO A 175 3.14 28.64 51.87
C PRO A 175 4.36 29.05 52.70
N GLU A 176 4.95 30.19 52.34
CA GLU A 176 6.05 30.81 53.09
C GLU A 176 5.67 31.00 54.57
N LYS A 177 6.48 30.46 55.49
CA LYS A 177 6.50 30.93 56.88
C LYS A 177 7.18 32.29 56.94
N LYS A 178 6.42 33.37 56.78
CA LYS A 178 6.84 34.72 57.20
C LYS A 178 6.87 34.80 58.74
N SER A 179 7.99 34.43 59.34
CA SER A 179 8.24 34.65 60.77
C SER A 179 8.96 35.98 60.98
N GLY A 180 8.24 37.03 61.38
CA GLY A 180 8.86 38.30 61.78
C GLY A 180 7.91 39.45 62.05
N ALA A 181 7.49 39.63 63.30
CA ALA A 181 7.11 40.93 63.85
C ALA A 181 7.12 40.93 65.41
N ALA A 182 8.05 41.72 65.96
CA ALA A 182 8.02 42.47 67.23
C ALA A 182 7.11 42.04 68.42
N ARG A 183 7.74 41.88 69.60
CA ARG A 183 7.12 42.10 70.92
C ARG A 183 7.81 43.27 71.65
N LYS A 184 7.06 44.35 71.88
CA LYS A 184 7.21 45.44 72.89
C LYS A 184 5.85 46.18 72.92
N ALA A 185 5.28 46.65 74.03
CA ALA A 185 5.73 46.70 75.43
C ALA A 185 4.52 46.67 76.42
N ALA A 186 4.80 46.87 77.72
CA ALA A 186 3.96 47.22 78.90
C ALA A 186 2.47 47.62 78.70
N THR A 187 1.52 47.48 79.65
CA THR A 187 1.52 47.36 81.14
C THR A 187 0.22 46.61 81.56
N GLY A 188 -0.20 46.33 82.81
CA GLY A 188 0.27 46.63 84.19
C GLY A 188 -0.79 46.18 85.25
N ALA A 189 -0.51 46.37 86.56
CA ALA A 189 -1.31 45.98 87.75
C ALA A 189 -1.45 44.45 87.97
N SER A 190 -1.26 43.89 89.19
CA SER A 190 -1.51 44.41 90.56
C SER A 190 -0.30 44.43 91.48
#